data_AF-A0A948ZNZ5-F1
#
_entry.id   AF-A0A948ZNZ5-F1
#
_cell.length_a   1.000
_cell.length_b   1.000
_cell.length_c   1.000
_cell.angle_alpha   90.00
_cell.angle_beta   90.00
_cell.angle_gamma   90.00
#
_symmetry.space_group_name_H-M   'P 1'
#
loop_
_entity.id
_entity.type
_entity.pdbx_description
1 polymer ?
#
loop_
_entity_poly.entity_id
_entity_poly.type
_entity_poly.pdbx_seq_one_letter_code
_entity_poly.pdbx_strand_id
1 'polypeptide(L)' 'GEKSYVEEEKFEKNNLKHVFSNFKHPLYPQQFKPFIPNMSVIDLLFNCGKESIKIIKEASGPQEHL' A
#
# COMPACT_ATOMS: atom_id res chain seq x y z
N GLY A 1 -12.76 -2.20 5.68
CA GLY A 1 -11.28 -2.19 5.62
C GLY A 1 -10.72 -2.54 7.00
N GLU A 2 -9.40 -2.76 7.11
CA GLU A 2 -8.68 -3.25 8.30
C GLU A 2 -9.16 -2.70 9.66
N LYS A 3 -9.58 -1.43 9.73
CA LYS A 3 -10.16 -0.80 10.93
C LYS A 3 -11.26 -1.61 11.62
N SER A 4 -12.06 -2.37 10.87
CA SER A 4 -13.16 -3.17 11.43
C SER A 4 -12.70 -4.48 12.09
N TYR A 5 -11.44 -4.90 11.89
CA TYR A 5 -10.89 -6.16 12.38
C TYR A 5 -9.80 -5.98 13.44
N VAL A 6 -9.40 -4.74 13.72
CA VAL A 6 -8.29 -4.45 14.61
C VAL A 6 -8.85 -4.17 16.01
N GLU A 7 -8.40 -4.97 16.98
CA GLU A 7 -8.67 -4.75 18.40
C GLU A 7 -7.70 -3.69 18.96
N GLU A 8 -7.99 -2.40 18.72
CA GLU A 8 -7.12 -1.27 19.12
C GLU A 8 -6.74 -1.31 20.61
N GLU A 9 -7.67 -1.74 21.47
CA GLU A 9 -7.44 -1.89 22.92
C GLU A 9 -6.25 -2.80 23.26
N LYS A 10 -5.96 -3.83 22.45
CA LYS A 10 -4.81 -4.72 22.69
C LYS A 10 -3.49 -4.00 22.42
N PHE A 11 -3.46 -3.08 21.46
CA PHE A 11 -2.28 -2.29 21.14
C PHE A 11 -2.06 -1.21 22.21
N GLU A 12 -3.12 -0.51 22.60
CA GLU A 12 -3.07 0.52 23.65
C GLU A 12 -2.59 -0.04 25.00
N LYS A 13 -3.11 -1.21 25.42
CA LYS A 13 -2.69 -1.89 26.67
C LYS A 13 -1.20 -2.24 26.70
N ASN A 14 -0.56 -2.36 25.54
CA ASN A 14 0.86 -2.67 25.41
C ASN A 14 1.71 -1.43 25.05
N ASN A 15 1.15 -0.22 25.13
CA ASN A 15 1.79 1.03 24.71
C ASN A 15 2.27 1.01 23.24
N LEU A 16 1.52 0.33 22.36
CA LEU A 16 1.80 0.27 20.93
C LEU A 16 0.83 1.19 20.18
N LYS A 17 1.36 2.12 19.37
CA LYS A 17 0.56 2.93 18.44
C LYS A 17 0.28 2.10 17.19
N HIS A 18 -1.00 1.80 16.93
CA HIS A 18 -1.38 1.19 15.67
C HIS A 18 -1.52 2.27 14.59
N VAL A 19 -0.85 2.08 13.45
CA VAL A 19 -0.89 2.98 12.30
C VAL A 19 -1.61 2.29 11.16
N PHE A 20 -2.75 2.84 10.75
CA PHE A 20 -3.50 2.33 9.62
C PHE A 20 -2.82 2.70 8.30
N SER A 21 -2.70 1.71 7.41
CA SER A 21 -2.24 1.95 6.06
C SER A 21 -3.32 2.68 5.26
N ASN A 22 -3.00 3.85 4.71
CA ASN A 22 -3.84 4.54 3.73
C ASN A 22 -3.36 4.24 2.31
N PHE A 23 -3.11 2.96 2.02
CA PHE A 23 -2.65 2.51 0.72
C PHE A 23 -3.72 2.77 -0.34
N LYS A 24 -3.35 3.52 -1.38
CA LYS A 24 -4.16 3.72 -2.58
C LYS A 24 -3.54 2.95 -3.71
N HIS A 25 -4.31 2.07 -4.36
CA HIS A 25 -3.78 1.26 -5.44
C HIS A 25 -3.14 2.14 -6.53
N PRO A 26 -1.86 1.93 -6.89
CA PRO A 26 -1.18 2.79 -7.84
C PRO A 26 -1.75 2.61 -9.25
N LEU A 27 -1.64 3.68 -10.04
CA LEU A 27 -1.77 3.64 -11.49
C LEU A 27 -0.37 3.60 -12.09
N TYR A 28 -0.16 2.69 -13.04
CA TYR A 28 1.11 2.52 -13.73
C TYR A 28 0.89 2.02 -15.16
N PRO A 29 1.88 2.18 -16.06
CA PRO A 29 1.78 1.68 -17.42
C PRO A 29 1.73 0.15 -17.40
N GLN A 30 0.60 -0.45 -17.78
CA GLN A 30 0.49 -1.88 -18.03
C GLN A 30 0.72 -2.16 -19.52
N GLN A 31 1.33 -3.31 -19.82
CA GLN A 31 1.64 -3.73 -21.20
C GLN A 31 0.39 -3.79 -22.09
N PHE A 32 -0.76 -4.17 -21.54
CA PHE A 32 -2.01 -4.34 -22.26
C PHE A 32 -3.07 -3.33 -21.81
N LYS A 33 -3.94 -2.94 -22.75
CA LYS A 33 -5.11 -2.11 -22.46
C LYS A 33 -6.38 -2.97 -22.43
N PRO A 34 -7.41 -2.58 -21.64
CA PRO A 34 -7.42 -1.45 -20.70
C PRO A 34 -6.60 -1.73 -19.43
N PHE A 35 -6.34 -0.69 -18.64
CA PHE A 35 -5.72 -0.85 -17.31
C PHE A 35 -6.60 -1.69 -16.40
N ILE A 36 -6.01 -2.67 -15.73
CA ILE A 36 -6.65 -3.54 -14.76
C ILE A 36 -6.18 -3.14 -13.36
N PRO A 37 -7.05 -2.60 -12.49
CA PRO A 37 -6.70 -2.23 -11.12
C PRO A 37 -6.52 -3.48 -10.24
N ASN A 38 -5.92 -3.31 -9.05
CA ASN A 38 -5.79 -4.37 -8.05
C ASN A 38 -4.93 -5.58 -8.47
N MET A 39 -4.00 -5.35 -9.41
CA MET A 39 -3.03 -6.35 -9.83
C MET A 39 -1.89 -6.51 -8.82
N SER A 40 -1.23 -7.66 -8.85
CA SER A 40 -0.15 -7.99 -7.91
C SER A 40 1.07 -7.06 -8.05
N VAL A 41 1.89 -6.97 -7.01
CA VAL A 41 3.18 -6.25 -7.05
C VAL A 41 4.12 -6.78 -8.14
N ILE A 42 3.98 -8.04 -8.54
CA ILE A 42 4.77 -8.67 -9.61
C ILE A 42 4.39 -8.06 -10.96
N ASP A 43 3.12 -7.72 -11.18
CA ASP A 43 2.68 -7.02 -12.40
C ASP A 43 3.36 -5.65 -12.50
N LEU A 44 3.30 -4.87 -11.41
CA LEU A 44 4.01 -3.59 -11.34
C LEU A 44 5.53 -3.75 -11.55
N LEU A 45 6.15 -4.79 -10.98
CA LEU A 45 7.59 -5.03 -11.11
C LEU A 45 7.98 -5.33 -12.57
N PHE A 46 7.23 -6.17 -13.26
CA PHE A 46 7.54 -6.49 -14.66
C PHE A 46 7.23 -5.34 -15.62
N ASN A 47 6.24 -4.50 -15.31
CA ASN A 47 5.91 -3.35 -16.14
C ASN A 47 6.81 -2.13 -15.90
N CYS A 48 7.34 -1.92 -14.69
CA CYS A 48 8.05 -0.69 -14.32
C CYS A 48 9.48 -0.90 -13.78
N GLY A 49 9.88 -2.14 -13.48
CA GLY A 49 11.23 -2.47 -13.03
C GLY A 49 11.65 -1.69 -11.78
N LYS A 50 12.72 -0.89 -11.90
CA LYS A 50 13.26 -0.12 -10.77
C LYS A 50 12.32 1.01 -10.31
N GLU A 51 11.51 1.55 -11.21
CA GLU A 51 10.56 2.63 -10.90
C GLU A 51 9.39 2.15 -10.03
N SER A 52 9.17 0.84 -9.93
CA SER A 52 8.14 0.24 -9.07
C SER A 52 8.27 0.68 -7.61
N ILE A 53 9.49 0.90 -7.11
CA ILE A 53 9.71 1.36 -5.73
C ILE A 53 9.13 2.76 -5.52
N LYS A 54 9.34 3.67 -6.48
CA LYS A 54 8.81 5.02 -6.40
C LYS A 54 7.27 5.00 -6.41
N ILE A 55 6.70 4.22 -7.33
CA ILE A 55 5.26 4.07 -7.48
C ILE A 55 4.59 3.50 -6.21
N ILE A 56 5.19 2.48 -5.58
CA ILE A 56 4.67 1.91 -4.32
C ILE A 56 4.78 2.88 -3.16
N LYS A 57 5.87 3.67 -3.09
CA LYS A 57 6.05 4.69 -2.06
C LYS A 57 5.06 5.83 -2.18
N GLU A 58 4.66 6.21 -3.39
CA GLU A 58 3.62 7.21 -3.60
C GLU A 58 2.21 6.65 -3.29
N ALA A 59 1.99 5.36 -3.52
CA ALA A 59 0.75 4.64 -3.20
C ALA A 59 0.54 4.44 -1.70
N SER A 60 1.63 4.23 -0.97
CA SER A 60 1.64 4.11 0.48
C SER A 60 1.76 5.52 1.05
N GLY A 61 0.66 6.13 1.49
CA GLY A 61 0.67 7.50 2.04
C GLY A 61 1.75 7.72 3.11
N PRO A 62 2.03 9.00 3.50
CA PRO A 62 3.16 9.33 4.34
C PRO A 62 3.27 8.39 5.54
N GLN A 63 4.41 7.72 5.65
CA GLN A 63 4.76 7.04 6.89
C GLN A 63 4.98 8.15 7.92
N GLU A 64 4.08 8.31 8.90
CA GLU A 64 4.37 9.12 10.07
C GLU A 64 5.58 8.49 10.76
N HIS A 65 6.78 9.00 10.45
CA HIS A 65 7.99 8.68 11.16
C HIS A 65 7.85 9.24 12.58
N LEU A 66 7.75 8.34 13.55
CA LEU A 66 8.10 8.60 14.94
C LEU A 66 9.62 8.79 15.04
#